data_AF-A0A849FER6-F1
#
_entry.id   AF-A0A849FER6-F1
#
_cell.length_a   1.000
_cell.length_b   1.000
_cell.length_c   1.000
_cell.angle_alpha   90.00
_cell.angle_beta   90.00
_cell.angle_gamma   90.00
#
_symmetry.space_group_name_H-M   'P 1'
#
loop_
_entity.id
_entity.type
_entity.pdbx_description
1 polymer ?
#
loop_
_entity_poly.entity_id
_entity_poly.type
_entity_poly.pdbx_seq_one_letter_code
_entity_poly.pdbx_strand_id
1 'polypeptide(L)'
;FVYYKNFETVIFVHAMFLFLLILAREMIKDMENIAGDMAQNYRTIPVLYGVNFSKTCITILIILTLIPSLLLINYFDVGYMYLYFYGCILLLGLFIIQLWYSNIKIHYIWLHNILKLIIIVGVFSILLINIDLVLNRIL
;
A
#
# COMPACT_ATOMS: atom_id res chain seq x y z
N PHE A 1 3.27 -36.04 -1.63
CA PHE A 1 3.09 -35.01 -0.58
C PHE A 1 3.24 -33.64 -1.22
N VAL A 2 2.14 -33.06 -1.67
CA VAL A 2 2.12 -31.74 -2.33
C VAL A 2 2.37 -30.67 -1.25
N TYR A 3 3.43 -29.89 -1.41
CA TYR A 3 3.85 -28.82 -0.49
C TYR A 3 2.83 -27.67 -0.48
N TYR A 4 1.76 -27.77 0.30
CA TYR A 4 0.77 -26.69 0.49
C TYR A 4 1.29 -25.53 1.37
N LYS A 5 2.37 -25.73 2.13
CA LYS A 5 2.95 -24.70 3.02
C LYS A 5 3.36 -23.42 2.27
N ASN A 6 3.82 -23.55 1.03
CA ASN A 6 4.31 -22.40 0.27
C ASN A 6 3.16 -21.50 -0.20
N PHE A 7 2.05 -22.09 -0.65
CA PHE A 7 0.87 -21.33 -1.10
C PHE A 7 0.23 -20.51 0.03
N GLU A 8 0.10 -21.09 1.22
CA GLU A 8 -0.42 -20.35 2.37
C GLU A 8 0.48 -19.17 2.74
N THR A 9 1.79 -19.36 2.68
CA THR A 9 2.75 -18.30 3.00
C THR A 9 2.73 -17.18 1.96
N VAL A 10 2.64 -17.50 0.66
CA VAL A 10 2.50 -16.49 -0.42
C VAL A 10 1.28 -15.61 -0.18
N ILE A 11 0.12 -16.23 0.05
CA ILE A 11 -1.15 -15.51 0.25
C ILE A 11 -1.07 -14.64 1.50
N PHE A 12 -0.49 -15.18 2.59
CA PHE A 12 -0.31 -14.44 3.83
C PHE A 12 0.57 -13.19 3.64
N VAL A 13 1.69 -13.30 2.93
CA VAL A 13 2.59 -12.15 2.69
C VAL A 13 1.92 -11.10 1.79
N HIS A 14 1.15 -11.52 0.77
CA HIS A 14 0.32 -10.60 -0.03
C HIS A 14 -0.75 -9.90 0.80
N ALA A 15 -1.44 -10.64 1.66
CA ALA A 15 -2.46 -10.08 2.56
C ALA A 15 -1.84 -9.08 3.55
N MET A 16 -0.67 -9.39 4.10
CA MET A 16 0.08 -8.49 4.98
C MET A 16 0.48 -7.20 4.25
N PHE A 17 1.00 -7.32 3.02
CA PHE A 17 1.33 -6.18 2.17
C PHE A 17 0.10 -5.29 1.92
N LEU A 18 -1.01 -5.89 1.50
CA LEU A 18 -2.26 -5.17 1.21
C LEU A 18 -2.84 -4.52 2.47
N PHE A 19 -2.83 -5.24 3.59
CA PHE A 19 -3.30 -4.75 4.88
C PHE A 19 -2.55 -3.49 5.30
N LEU A 20 -1.22 -3.51 5.25
CA LEU A 20 -0.40 -2.36 5.63
C LEU A 20 -0.62 -1.16 4.70
N LEU A 21 -0.79 -1.38 3.38
CA LEU A 21 -1.13 -0.32 2.43
C LEU A 21 -2.50 0.30 2.72
N ILE A 22 -3.51 -0.53 3.00
CA ILE A 22 -4.86 -0.07 3.34
C ILE A 22 -4.83 0.74 4.64
N LEU A 23 -4.10 0.27 5.65
CA LEU A 23 -3.95 0.95 6.93
C LEU A 23 -3.29 2.32 6.75
N ALA A 24 -2.20 2.40 5.98
CA ALA A 24 -1.56 3.68 5.65
C ALA A 24 -2.52 4.64 4.92
N ARG A 25 -3.30 4.12 3.96
CA ARG A 25 -4.31 4.88 3.21
C ARG A 25 -5.40 5.46 4.11
N GLU A 26 -5.87 4.70 5.10
CA GLU A 26 -6.85 5.19 6.07
C GLU A 26 -6.27 6.31 6.95
N MET A 27 -5.03 6.16 7.43
CA MET A 27 -4.38 7.22 8.19
C MET A 27 -4.21 8.53 7.41
N ILE A 28 -3.92 8.46 6.10
CA ILE A 28 -3.84 9.66 5.24
C ILE A 28 -5.22 10.28 5.04
N LYS A 29 -6.27 9.47 4.94
CA LYS A 29 -7.66 9.96 4.86
C LYS A 29 -8.05 10.71 6.14
N ASP A 30 -7.58 10.26 7.30
CA ASP A 30 -7.78 11.00 8.55
C ASP A 30 -7.04 12.35 8.52
N MET A 31 -5.84 12.39 7.93
CA MET A 31 -5.09 13.65 7.73
C MET A 31 -5.77 14.62 6.76
N GLU A 32 -6.49 14.10 5.76
CA GLU A 32 -7.31 14.93 4.86
C GLU A 32 -8.50 15.58 5.59
N ASN A 33 -9.05 14.90 6.59
CA ASN A 33 -10.32 15.27 7.24
C ASN A 33 -10.18 15.97 8.59
N ILE A 34 -8.96 16.35 9.00
CA ILE A 34 -8.65 17.01 10.28
C ILE A 34 -9.62 18.15 10.63
N ALA A 35 -9.92 19.06 9.69
CA ALA A 35 -10.79 20.20 9.96
C ALA A 35 -12.26 19.78 10.23
N GLY A 36 -12.75 18.75 9.53
CA GLY A 36 -14.08 18.19 9.76
C GLY A 36 -14.14 17.42 11.08
N ASP A 37 -13.10 16.63 11.36
CA ASP A 37 -12.98 15.86 12.60
C ASP A 37 -12.94 16.78 13.83
N MET A 38 -12.20 17.89 13.75
CA MET A 38 -12.13 18.89 14.81
C MET A 38 -13.49 19.56 15.04
N ALA A 39 -14.22 19.91 13.99
CA ALA A 39 -15.55 20.52 14.11
C ALA A 39 -16.59 19.57 14.72
N GLN A 40 -16.45 18.27 14.49
CA GLN A 40 -17.34 17.21 15.00
C GLN A 40 -16.83 16.59 16.32
N ASN A 41 -15.73 17.08 16.89
CA ASN A 41 -15.07 16.52 18.08
C ASN A 41 -14.65 15.03 17.95
N TYR A 42 -14.34 14.57 16.74
CA TYR A 42 -13.75 13.25 16.52
C TYR A 42 -12.28 13.22 16.99
N ARG A 43 -11.91 12.12 17.65
CA ARG A 43 -10.57 11.92 18.21
C ARG A 43 -9.72 11.04 17.29
N THR A 44 -9.33 11.56 16.14
CA THR A 44 -8.40 10.88 15.20
C THR A 44 -6.94 11.14 15.58
N ILE A 45 -6.03 10.27 15.12
CA ILE A 45 -4.57 10.39 15.39
C ILE A 45 -4.04 11.80 15.05
N PRO A 46 -4.32 12.39 13.87
CA PRO A 46 -3.80 13.72 13.55
C PRO A 46 -4.41 14.84 14.40
N VAL A 47 -5.63 14.68 14.91
CA VAL A 47 -6.28 15.65 15.79
C VAL A 47 -5.71 15.59 17.21
N LEU A 48 -5.41 14.40 17.72
CA LEU A 48 -4.88 14.19 19.08
C LEU A 48 -3.38 14.47 19.19
N TYR A 49 -2.59 13.98 18.22
CA TYR A 49 -1.13 13.99 18.29
C TYR A 49 -0.48 14.92 17.25
N GLY A 50 -1.28 15.58 16.42
CA GLY A 50 -0.82 16.50 15.40
C GLY A 50 -0.37 15.82 14.10
N VAL A 51 -0.22 16.66 13.07
CA VAL A 51 0.12 16.25 11.69
C VAL A 51 1.47 15.55 11.61
N ASN A 52 2.50 16.05 12.31
CA ASN A 52 3.86 15.51 12.24
C ASN A 52 3.95 14.09 12.80
N PHE A 53 3.19 13.79 13.87
CA PHE A 53 3.13 12.45 14.43
C PHE A 53 2.46 11.49 13.44
N SER A 54 1.34 11.88 12.83
CA SER A 54 0.68 11.08 11.79
C SER A 54 1.57 10.81 10.58
N LYS A 55 2.32 11.81 10.09
CA LYS A 55 3.31 11.63 9.00
C LYS A 55 4.37 10.59 9.37
N THR A 56 4.85 10.62 10.61
CA THR A 56 5.85 9.66 11.10
C THR A 56 5.27 8.25 11.15
N CYS A 57 4.06 8.08 11.69
CA CYS A 57 3.36 6.78 11.71
C CYS A 57 3.13 6.22 10.31
N ILE A 58 2.68 7.06 9.36
CA ILE A 58 2.50 6.63 7.96
C ILE A 58 3.84 6.25 7.34
N THR A 59 4.90 7.02 7.58
CA THR A 59 6.24 6.69 7.07
C THR A 59 6.71 5.33 7.58
N ILE A 60 6.50 5.03 8.87
CA ILE A 60 6.81 3.72 9.46
C ILE A 60 6.00 2.61 8.78
N LEU A 61 4.71 2.82 8.56
CA LEU A 61 3.86 1.84 7.86
C LEU A 61 4.34 1.59 6.43
N ILE A 62 4.70 2.63 5.68
CA ILE A 62 5.21 2.48 4.31
C ILE A 62 6.58 1.78 4.31
N ILE A 63 7.48 2.09 5.24
CA ILE A 63 8.75 1.34 5.35
C ILE A 63 8.48 -0.13 5.67
N LEU A 64 7.50 -0.40 6.55
CA LEU A 64 7.10 -1.76 6.90
C LEU A 64 6.48 -2.50 5.71
N THR A 65 5.80 -1.82 4.76
CA THR A 65 5.26 -2.45 3.54
C THR A 65 6.34 -2.84 2.53
N LEU A 66 7.52 -2.20 2.57
CA LEU A 66 8.65 -2.59 1.72
C LEU A 66 9.17 -3.98 2.06
N ILE A 67 9.08 -4.40 3.33
CA ILE A 67 9.55 -5.73 3.78
C ILE A 67 8.78 -6.87 3.10
N PRO A 68 7.43 -6.96 3.19
CA PRO A 68 6.68 -8.00 2.49
C PRO A 68 6.80 -7.85 0.96
N SER A 69 6.92 -6.63 0.43
CA SER A 69 7.18 -6.42 -1.01
C SER A 69 8.50 -7.07 -1.46
N LEU A 70 9.58 -6.91 -0.70
CA LEU A 70 10.88 -7.51 -1.01
C LEU A 70 10.87 -9.02 -0.80
N LEU A 71 10.16 -9.52 0.22
CA LEU A 71 9.97 -10.96 0.41
C LEU A 71 9.24 -11.59 -0.79
N LEU A 72 8.21 -10.91 -1.31
CA LEU A 72 7.45 -11.34 -2.49
C LEU A 72 8.31 -11.42 -3.76
N ILE A 73 9.23 -10.49 -3.96
CA ILE A 73 10.14 -10.50 -5.11
C ILE A 73 11.21 -11.60 -5.00
N ASN A 74 11.80 -11.80 -3.82
CA ASN A 74 13.01 -12.61 -3.67
C ASN A 74 12.75 -14.09 -3.33
N TYR A 75 11.67 -14.38 -2.58
CA TYR A 75 11.43 -15.72 -2.04
C TYR A 75 10.30 -16.48 -2.76
N PHE A 76 9.47 -15.79 -3.53
CA PHE A 76 8.31 -16.39 -4.18
C PHE A 76 8.40 -16.24 -5.70
N ASP A 77 8.04 -17.31 -6.41
CA ASP A 77 7.96 -17.28 -7.86
C ASP A 77 6.65 -16.60 -8.28
N VAL A 78 6.70 -15.27 -8.38
CA VAL A 78 5.54 -14.41 -8.66
C VAL A 78 5.34 -14.13 -10.16
N GLY A 79 5.99 -14.90 -11.05
CA GLY A 79 5.84 -14.74 -12.50
C GLY A 79 6.22 -13.32 -12.95
N TYR A 80 5.39 -12.64 -13.76
CA TYR A 80 5.65 -11.25 -14.20
C TYR A 80 5.25 -10.18 -13.17
N MET A 81 4.70 -10.56 -12.02
CA MET A 81 4.24 -9.62 -11.00
C MET A 81 5.39 -8.88 -10.29
N TYR A 82 6.65 -9.33 -10.44
CA TYR A 82 7.81 -8.61 -9.90
C TYR A 82 7.89 -7.16 -10.44
N LEU A 83 7.50 -6.91 -11.70
CA LEU A 83 7.48 -5.57 -12.29
C LEU A 83 6.55 -4.63 -11.51
N TYR A 84 5.40 -5.14 -11.08
CA TYR A 84 4.47 -4.39 -10.23
C TYR A 84 5.12 -4.04 -8.89
N PHE A 85 5.77 -5.00 -8.22
CA PHE A 85 6.41 -4.74 -6.92
C PHE A 85 7.58 -3.75 -7.02
N TYR A 86 8.42 -3.83 -8.05
CA TYR A 86 9.48 -2.82 -8.28
C TYR A 86 8.89 -1.42 -8.52
N GLY A 87 7.84 -1.32 -9.35
CA GLY A 87 7.12 -0.07 -9.55
C GLY A 87 6.50 0.47 -8.26
N CYS A 88 5.94 -0.42 -7.43
CA CYS A 88 5.38 -0.08 -6.13
C CYS A 88 6.45 0.46 -5.17
N ILE A 89 7.63 -0.18 -5.09
CA ILE A 89 8.74 0.28 -4.23
C ILE A 89 9.16 1.70 -4.62
N LEU A 90 9.31 1.96 -5.92
CA LEU A 90 9.66 3.30 -6.43
C LEU A 90 8.58 4.32 -6.08
N LEU A 91 7.32 4.02 -6.36
CA LEU A 91 6.17 4.89 -6.05
C LEU A 91 6.04 5.17 -4.54
N LEU A 92 6.27 4.17 -3.70
CA LEU A 92 6.24 4.31 -2.25
C LEU A 92 7.40 5.16 -1.72
N GLY A 93 8.58 5.08 -2.35
CA GLY A 93 9.70 5.98 -2.06
C GLY A 93 9.36 7.43 -2.37
N LEU A 94 8.79 7.70 -3.56
CA LEU A 94 8.31 9.03 -3.93
C LEU A 94 7.18 9.51 -3.02
N PHE A 95 6.28 8.61 -2.62
CA PHE A 95 5.18 8.87 -1.71
C PHE A 95 5.68 9.42 -0.36
N ILE A 96 6.72 8.83 0.22
CA ILE A 96 7.30 9.30 1.48
C ILE A 96 7.82 10.74 1.31
N ILE A 97 8.59 11.02 0.25
CA ILE A 97 9.12 12.36 0.00
C ILE A 97 7.98 13.39 -0.10
N GLN A 98 6.94 13.06 -0.85
CA GLN A 98 5.76 13.91 -1.04
C GLN A 98 4.97 14.11 0.27
N LEU A 99 4.87 13.09 1.13
CA LEU A 99 4.22 13.15 2.45
C LEU A 99 4.93 14.14 3.38
N TRP A 100 6.25 14.21 3.35
CA TRP A 100 6.97 15.17 4.18
C TRP A 100 6.80 16.60 3.67
N TYR A 101 6.73 16.79 2.35
CA TYR A 101 6.48 18.09 1.73
C TYR A 101 5.02 18.58 1.86
N SER A 102 4.05 17.68 2.08
CA SER A 102 2.63 18.02 2.10
C SER A 102 2.25 18.87 3.33
N ASN A 103 1.78 20.10 3.11
CA ASN A 103 1.29 20.98 4.19
C ASN A 103 -0.17 21.44 4.00
N ILE A 104 -0.81 21.02 2.92
CA ILE A 104 -2.15 21.47 2.51
C ILE A 104 -3.03 20.24 2.28
N LYS A 105 -4.32 20.34 2.59
CA LYS A 105 -5.34 19.29 2.38
C LYS A 105 -5.25 18.63 1.00
N ILE A 106 -5.06 19.44 -0.05
CA ILE A 106 -4.99 18.94 -1.43
C ILE A 106 -3.86 17.91 -1.62
N HIS A 107 -2.72 18.07 -0.96
CA HIS A 107 -1.63 17.11 -1.05
C HIS A 107 -2.00 15.77 -0.40
N TYR A 108 -2.74 15.78 0.71
CA TYR A 108 -3.23 14.54 1.34
C TYR A 108 -4.25 13.80 0.46
N ILE A 109 -5.10 14.53 -0.28
CA ILE A 109 -6.00 13.94 -1.29
C ILE A 109 -5.20 13.23 -2.38
N TRP A 110 -4.14 13.89 -2.90
CA TRP A 110 -3.26 13.29 -3.90
C TRP A 110 -2.55 12.04 -3.37
N LEU A 111 -1.99 12.10 -2.16
CA LEU A 111 -1.35 10.98 -1.48
C LEU A 111 -2.32 9.80 -1.28
N HIS A 112 -3.54 10.08 -0.83
CA HIS A 112 -4.60 9.09 -0.70
C HIS A 112 -4.90 8.39 -2.04
N ASN A 113 -4.99 9.17 -3.12
CA ASN A 113 -5.24 8.65 -4.46
C ASN A 113 -4.08 7.82 -5.02
N ILE A 114 -2.82 8.18 -4.72
CA ILE A 114 -1.65 7.37 -5.10
C ILE A 114 -1.74 5.98 -4.47
N LEU A 115 -2.02 5.89 -3.17
CA LEU A 115 -2.17 4.57 -2.52
C LEU A 115 -3.38 3.79 -3.05
N LYS A 116 -4.49 4.47 -3.35
CA LYS A 116 -5.65 3.84 -4.00
C LYS A 116 -5.29 3.26 -5.36
N LEU A 117 -4.50 3.99 -6.16
CA LEU A 117 -4.03 3.53 -7.47
C LEU A 117 -3.13 2.30 -7.31
N ILE A 118 -2.18 2.32 -6.37
CA ILE A 118 -1.30 1.16 -6.10
C ILE A 118 -2.14 -0.08 -5.79
N ILE A 119 -3.16 0.05 -4.92
CA ILE A 119 -4.05 -1.07 -4.58
C ILE A 119 -4.78 -1.60 -5.82
N ILE A 120 -5.37 -0.72 -6.64
CA ILE A 120 -6.12 -1.11 -7.84
C ILE A 120 -5.19 -1.81 -8.85
N VAL A 121 -4.04 -1.22 -9.14
CA VAL A 121 -3.05 -1.82 -10.05
C VAL A 121 -2.54 -3.15 -9.49
N GLY A 122 -2.37 -3.26 -8.17
CA GLY A 122 -2.02 -4.51 -7.49
C GLY A 122 -3.03 -5.61 -7.73
N VAL A 123 -4.33 -5.31 -7.62
CA VAL A 123 -5.39 -6.29 -7.93
C VAL A 123 -5.33 -6.72 -9.40
N PHE A 124 -5.14 -5.78 -10.34
CA PHE A 124 -4.98 -6.13 -11.76
C PHE A 124 -3.71 -6.93 -12.03
N SER A 125 -2.63 -6.70 -11.27
CA SER A 125 -1.36 -7.41 -11.43
C SER A 125 -1.43 -8.89 -11.07
N ILE A 126 -2.46 -9.33 -10.33
CA ILE A 126 -2.72 -10.76 -10.08
C ILE A 126 -2.91 -11.52 -11.41
N LEU A 127 -3.44 -10.88 -12.45
CA LEU A 127 -3.57 -11.49 -13.79
C LEU A 127 -2.21 -11.79 -14.43
N LEU A 128 -1.14 -11.12 -14.01
CA LEU A 128 0.22 -11.29 -14.52
C LEU A 128 0.96 -12.47 -13.86
N ILE A 129 0.40 -13.10 -12.81
CA ILE A 129 0.99 -14.28 -12.17
C ILE A 129 1.15 -15.43 -13.17
N ASN A 130 0.18 -15.62 -14.07
CA ASN A 130 0.27 -16.64 -15.10
C ASN A 130 -0.51 -16.21 -16.35
N ILE A 131 0.17 -15.42 -17.18
CA ILE A 131 -0.41 -14.80 -18.37
C ILE A 131 -0.87 -15.86 -19.39
N ASP A 132 -0.18 -17.00 -19.44
CA ASP A 132 -0.47 -18.11 -20.34
C ASP A 132 -1.78 -18.82 -19.98
N LEU A 133 -2.09 -18.99 -18.69
CA LEU A 133 -3.36 -19.57 -18.26
C LEU A 133 -4.58 -18.67 -18.54
N VAL A 134 -4.37 -17.34 -18.53
CA VAL A 134 -5.43 -16.38 -18.83
C VAL A 134 -5.68 -16.31 -20.33
N LEU A 135 -4.61 -16.22 -21.13
CA LEU A 135 -4.69 -16.19 -22.59
C LEU A 135 -5.34 -17.46 -23.15
N ASN A 136 -4.96 -18.63 -22.64
CA ASN A 136 -5.50 -19.93 -23.08
C ASN A 136 -6.93 -20.22 -22.59
N ARG A 137 -7.51 -19.32 -21.77
CA ARG A 137 -8.90 -19.40 -21.31
C ARG A 137 -9.81 -18.39 -22.01
N ILE A 138 -9.23 -17.37 -22.66
CA ILE A 138 -9.94 -16.31 -23.38
C ILE A 138 -9.93 -16.57 -24.89
N LEU A 139 -8.85 -17.16 -25.43
CA LEU A 139 -8.79 -17.76 -26.78
C LEU A 139 -9.37 -19.17 -26.79
#